data_AF-A0A414SF60-F1
#
_entry.id   AF-A0A414SF60-F1
#
_cell.length_a   1.000
_cell.length_b   1.000
_cell.length_c   1.000
_cell.angle_alpha   90.00
_cell.angle_beta   90.00
_cell.angle_gamma   90.00
#
_symmetry.space_group_name_H-M   'P 1'
#
loop_
_entity.id
_entity.type
_entity.pdbx_description
1 polymer ?
#
loop_
_entity_poly.entity_id
_entity_poly.type
_entity_poly.pdbx_seq_one_letter_code
_entity_poly.pdbx_strand_id
1 'polypeptide(L)' 'MEKFIAYKPEKEVISLRIPIEILRDIDNKSATIGISRNEMINQMIVYALRNMDDTLSE' A
#
# COMPACT_ATOMS: atom_id res chain seq x y z
N MET A 1 -18.23 12.90 -31.75
CA MET A 1 -18.38 12.62 -30.30
C MET A 1 -17.60 11.35 -30.01
N GLU A 2 -16.60 11.42 -29.13
CA GLU A 2 -15.88 10.23 -28.71
C GLU A 2 -16.80 9.31 -27.91
N LYS A 3 -16.68 8.00 -28.13
CA LYS A 3 -17.50 7.01 -27.43
C LYS A 3 -16.89 6.73 -26.06
N PHE A 4 -17.72 6.65 -25.04
CA PHE A 4 -17.29 6.15 -23.73
C PHE A 4 -16.84 4.68 -23.87
N ILE A 5 -15.61 4.40 -23.46
CA ILE A 5 -15.06 3.05 -23.38
C ILE A 5 -14.92 2.71 -21.90
N ALA A 6 -15.70 1.73 -21.45
CA ALA A 6 -15.55 1.19 -20.10
C ALA A 6 -14.16 0.52 -19.98
N TYR A 7 -13.35 1.02 -19.08
CA TYR A 7 -12.03 0.46 -18.76
C TYR A 7 -12.01 0.05 -17.30
N LYS A 8 -11.54 -1.17 -17.03
CA LYS A 8 -11.20 -1.61 -15.68
C LYS A 8 -9.70 -1.35 -15.50
N PRO A 9 -9.29 -0.41 -14.65
CA PRO A 9 -7.88 -0.21 -14.34
C PRO A 9 -7.34 -1.48 -13.72
N GLU A 10 -6.43 -2.14 -14.44
CA GLU A 10 -5.58 -3.14 -13.81
C GLU A 10 -4.59 -2.37 -12.93
N LYS A 11 -4.56 -2.70 -11.64
CA LYS A 11 -3.52 -2.17 -10.77
C LYS A 11 -2.19 -2.72 -11.26
N GLU A 12 -1.26 -1.82 -11.57
CA GLU A 12 0.11 -2.21 -11.91
C GLU A 12 0.71 -3.00 -10.74
N VAL A 13 1.16 -4.24 -11.04
CA VAL A 13 1.76 -5.11 -10.04
C VAL A 13 3.24 -4.79 -9.97
N ILE A 14 3.70 -4.37 -8.79
CA ILE A 14 5.11 -4.08 -8.53
C ILE A 14 5.71 -5.10 -7.57
N SER A 15 7.03 -5.32 -7.67
CA SER A 15 7.79 -6.11 -6.70
C SER A 15 8.49 -5.19 -5.70
N LEU A 16 8.26 -5.41 -4.39
CA LEU A 16 8.89 -4.66 -3.30
C LEU A 16 9.83 -5.59 -2.52
N ARG A 17 11.07 -5.15 -2.26
CA ARG A 17 12.01 -5.87 -1.39
C ARG A 17 11.93 -5.30 0.03
N ILE A 18 11.60 -6.13 1.01
CA ILE A 18 11.58 -5.77 2.43
C ILE A 18 12.23 -6.88 3.27
N PRO A 19 12.77 -6.55 4.47
CA PRO A 19 13.23 -7.54 5.43
C PRO A 19 12.14 -8.56 5.79
N ILE A 20 12.52 -9.82 5.95
CA ILE A 20 11.60 -10.93 6.23
C ILE A 20 10.83 -10.74 7.55
N GLU A 21 11.47 -10.20 8.58
CA GLU A 21 10.79 -9.99 9.87
C GLU A 21 9.71 -8.90 9.77
N ILE A 22 9.94 -7.83 9.00
CA ILE A 22 8.91 -6.80 8.73
C ILE A 22 7.73 -7.42 7.99
N LEU A 23 7.99 -8.29 7.00
CA LEU A 23 6.93 -9.00 6.28
C LEU A 23 6.09 -9.88 7.21
N ARG A 24 6.73 -10.58 8.16
CA ARG A 24 6.02 -11.40 9.17
C ARG A 24 5.16 -10.58 10.10
N ASP A 25 5.63 -9.40 10.51
CA ASP A 25 4.83 -8.50 11.34
C ASP A 25 3.59 -7.97 10.61
N ILE A 26 3.75 -7.61 9.33
CA ILE A 26 2.65 -7.20 8.46
C ILE A 26 1.65 -8.35 8.31
N ASP A 27 2.14 -9.58 8.12
CA ASP A 27 1.30 -10.76 8.00
C ASP A 27 0.44 -11.00 9.24
N ASN A 28 1.07 -11.01 10.41
CA ASN A 28 0.37 -11.21 11.68
C ASN A 28 -0.70 -10.13 11.92
N LYS A 29 -0.37 -8.85 11.65
CA LYS A 29 -1.32 -7.73 11.79
C LYS A 29 -2.47 -7.84 10.79
N SER A 30 -2.17 -8.11 9.52
CA SER A 30 -3.19 -8.24 8.47
C SER A 30 -4.14 -9.40 8.73
N ALA A 31 -3.63 -10.54 9.22
CA ALA A 31 -4.43 -11.70 9.60
C ALA A 31 -5.33 -11.41 10.82
N THR A 32 -4.81 -10.70 11.82
CA THR A 32 -5.58 -10.29 13.01
C THR A 32 -6.73 -9.34 12.64
N ILE A 33 -6.50 -8.44 11.68
CA ILE A 33 -7.49 -7.45 11.23
C ILE A 33 -8.45 -8.05 10.18
N GLY A 34 -8.07 -9.14 9.52
CA GLY A 34 -8.89 -9.81 8.50
C GLY A 34 -8.80 -9.17 7.11
N ILE A 35 -7.66 -8.55 6.76
CA ILE A 35 -7.41 -7.94 5.45
C ILE A 35 -6.20 -8.58 4.76
N SER A 36 -6.08 -8.39 3.44
CA SER A 36 -4.91 -8.90 2.71
C SER A 36 -3.62 -8.17 3.12
N ARG A 37 -2.49 -8.87 3.04
CA ARG A 37 -1.15 -8.29 3.20
C ARG A 37 -0.97 -7.03 2.34
N ASN A 38 -1.35 -7.10 1.07
CA ASN A 38 -1.20 -5.99 0.14
C ASN A 38 -2.05 -4.77 0.56
N GLU A 39 -3.27 -5.02 1.03
CA GLU A 39 -4.14 -3.96 1.55
C GLU A 39 -3.51 -3.29 2.78
N MET A 40 -2.99 -4.09 3.71
CA MET A 40 -2.29 -3.60 4.91
C MET A 40 -1.07 -2.73 4.54
N ILE A 41 -0.21 -3.21 3.63
CA ILE A 41 0.98 -2.47 3.17
C ILE A 41 0.58 -1.11 2.59
N ASN A 42 -0.43 -1.09 1.72
CA ASN A 42 -0.89 0.16 1.10
C ASN A 42 -1.42 1.14 2.15
N GLN A 43 -2.22 0.68 3.11
CA GLN A 43 -2.74 1.54 4.17
C GLN A 43 -1.62 2.09 5.07
N MET A 44 -0.63 1.26 5.42
CA MET A 44 0.54 1.67 6.20
C MET A 44 1.38 2.72 5.46
N ILE A 45 1.61 2.54 4.15
CA ILE A 45 2.34 3.52 3.33
C ILE A 45 1.59 4.85 3.28
N VAL A 46 0.28 4.82 3.01
CA VAL A 46 -0.56 6.03 2.97
C VAL A 46 -0.56 6.74 4.31
N TYR A 47 -0.68 5.98 5.41
CA TYR A 47 -0.60 6.54 6.75
C TYR A 47 0.77 7.18 7.00
N ALA A 48 1.86 6.47 6.72
CA ALA A 48 3.21 6.98 6.91
C ALA A 48 3.38 8.31 6.16
N LEU A 49 3.10 8.35 4.85
CA LEU A 49 3.24 9.55 4.03
C LEU A 49 2.40 10.74 4.54
N ARG A 50 1.19 10.50 5.06
CA ARG A 50 0.34 11.58 5.61
C ARG A 50 0.79 12.12 6.97
N ASN A 51 1.64 11.37 7.67
CA ASN A 51 2.14 11.71 9.00
C ASN A 51 3.66 11.90 8.98
N MET A 52 4.28 12.00 7.81
CA MET A 52 5.66 12.46 7.71
C MET A 52 5.70 13.93 8.07
N ASP A 53 6.71 14.31 8.85
CA ASP A 53 6.98 15.71 9.11
C ASP A 53 7.72 16.29 7.90
N ASP A 54 6.94 16.76 6.93
CA ASP A 54 7.45 17.40 5.70
C ASP A 54 8.02 18.81 5.98
N THR A 55 8.00 19.27 7.25
CA THR A 55 8.55 20.58 7.64
C THR A 55 10.06 20.58 7.87
N LEU A 56 10.74 19.44 7.65
CA LEU A 56 12.18 19.40 7.41
C LEU A 56 12.49 19.95 6.00
N SER A 57 12.13 21.22 5.79
CA SER A 57 12.73 22.06 4.76
C SER A 57 14.00 22.64 5.37
N GLU A 58 15.17 22.34 4.81
CA GLU A 58 16.42 23.04 5.14
C GLU A 58 16.29 24.57 4.94
#